data_AF-A0A0R0HC75-F1
#
_entry.id   AF-A0A0R0HC75-F1
#
_cell.length_a   1.000
_cell.length_b   1.000
_cell.length_c   1.000
_cell.angle_alpha   90.00
_cell.angle_beta   90.00
_cell.angle_gamma   90.00
#
_symmetry.space_group_name_H-M   'P 1'
#
loop_
_entity.id
_entity.type
_entity.pdbx_description
1 polymer ?
#
loop_
_entity_poly.entity_id
_entity_poly.type
_entity_poly.pdbx_seq_one_letter_code
_entity_poly.pdbx_strand_id
1 'polypeptide(L)'
;MFERSTKLGSVWVTLKRSSLKSKVQRNKLATAGEAIEYRCLIRATDGKKTISTSVGPKDHQRFQASYATILKAHMTALKKRERKDKKKPAEADKREGSSKRPKKS
;
A
#
# COMPACT_ATOMS: atom_id res chain seq x y z
N MET A 1 -6.72 2.51 16.74
CA MET A 1 -6.19 3.84 16.39
C MET A 1 -7.05 4.46 15.30
N PHE A 2 -7.11 3.88 14.10
CA PHE A 2 -7.90 4.43 12.99
C PHE A 2 -9.34 4.79 13.36
N GLU A 3 -10.10 3.89 14.00
CA GLU A 3 -11.49 4.15 14.41
C GLU A 3 -11.65 5.37 15.33
N ARG A 4 -10.69 5.59 16.24
CA ARG A 4 -10.70 6.70 17.19
C ARG A 4 -10.32 8.03 16.55
N SER A 5 -9.49 7.99 15.51
CA SER A 5 -9.00 9.17 14.78
C SER A 5 -9.77 9.43 13.47
N THR A 6 -10.96 8.85 13.31
CA THR A 6 -11.77 8.97 12.09
C THR A 6 -12.25 10.40 11.84
N LYS A 7 -12.72 11.09 12.89
CA LYS A 7 -13.27 12.45 12.79
C LYS A 7 -12.19 13.52 12.93
N LEU A 8 -11.29 13.33 13.90
CA LEU A 8 -10.25 14.28 14.26
C LEU A 8 -8.98 13.53 14.63
N GLY A 9 -7.84 14.04 14.18
CA GLY A 9 -6.52 13.52 14.49
C GLY A 9 -5.84 12.88 13.28
N SER A 10 -4.68 12.30 13.55
CA SER A 10 -3.85 11.65 12.54
C SER A 10 -3.21 10.42 13.16
N VAL A 11 -3.01 9.40 12.33
CA VAL A 11 -2.30 8.18 12.71
C VAL A 11 -1.00 8.16 11.92
N TRP A 12 0.13 8.14 12.61
CA TRP A 12 1.44 8.03 12.00
C TRP A 12 1.90 6.58 12.07
N VAL A 13 2.32 6.04 10.92
CA VAL A 13 2.92 4.72 10.84
C VAL A 13 4.33 4.86 10.25
N THR A 14 5.32 4.26 10.92
CA THR A 14 6.71 4.26 10.49
C THR A 14 7.21 2.84 10.33
N LEU A 15 7.92 2.57 9.24
CA LEU A 15 8.56 1.29 8.97
C LEU A 15 10.06 1.53 8.83
N LYS A 16 10.87 0.91 9.70
CA LYS A 16 12.32 1.11 9.74
C LYS A 16 13.05 -0.22 9.78
N ARG A 17 14.09 -0.37 8.95
CA ARG A 17 15.02 -1.51 9.05
C ARG A 17 15.78 -1.41 10.37
N SER A 18 15.72 -2.48 11.16
CA SER A 18 16.30 -2.52 12.50
C SER A 18 16.91 -3.90 12.76
N SER A 19 18.07 -3.94 13.40
CA SER A 19 18.62 -5.18 13.95
C SER A 19 18.09 -5.49 15.35
N LEU A 20 17.29 -4.59 15.95
CA LEU A 20 16.85 -4.61 17.36
C LEU A 20 17.99 -4.63 18.40
N LYS A 21 19.25 -4.52 17.95
CA LYS A 21 20.44 -4.51 18.79
C LYS A 21 20.95 -3.09 18.98
N SER A 22 21.49 -2.79 20.17
CA SER A 22 22.14 -1.50 20.45
C SER A 22 23.42 -1.32 19.61
N LYS A 23 23.94 -0.10 19.53
CA LYS A 23 25.21 0.18 18.81
C LYS A 23 26.35 -0.66 19.37
N VAL A 24 26.43 -0.79 20.70
CA VAL A 24 27.46 -1.59 21.39
C VAL A 24 27.34 -3.06 21.00
N GLN A 25 26.13 -3.62 21.01
CA GLN A 25 25.90 -5.02 20.63
C GLN A 25 26.22 -5.27 19.15
N ARG A 26 25.85 -4.35 18.25
CA ARG A 26 26.21 -4.46 16.83
C ARG A 26 27.71 -4.47 16.60
N ASN A 27 28.45 -3.62 17.31
CA ASN A 27 29.91 -3.59 17.19
C ASN A 27 30.54 -4.90 17.65
N LYS A 28 30.07 -5.48 18.77
CA LYS A 28 30.55 -6.79 19.25
C LYS A 28 30.28 -7.92 18.24
N LEU A 29 29.08 -7.95 17.66
CA LEU A 29 28.72 -8.94 16.63
C LEU A 29 29.57 -8.78 15.37
N ALA A 30 29.85 -7.55 14.96
CA ALA A 30 30.72 -7.27 13.82
C ALA A 30 32.17 -7.71 14.09
N THR A 31 32.71 -7.48 15.29
CA THR A 31 34.04 -7.98 15.69
C THR A 31 34.09 -9.50 15.78
N ALA A 32 32.99 -10.14 16.20
CA ALA A 32 32.87 -11.60 16.28
C ALA A 32 32.57 -12.28 14.93
N GLY A 33 32.35 -11.50 13.84
CA GLY A 33 32.01 -12.04 12.52
C GLY A 33 30.60 -12.63 12.42
N GLU A 34 29.71 -12.37 13.39
CA GLU A 34 28.36 -12.92 13.40
C GLU A 34 27.41 -12.15 12.48
N ALA A 35 26.58 -12.88 11.72
CA ALA A 35 25.61 -12.30 10.81
C ALA A 35 24.46 -11.61 11.58
N ILE A 36 24.24 -10.32 11.32
CA ILE A 36 23.15 -9.55 11.92
C ILE A 36 21.86 -9.81 11.14
N GLU A 37 20.91 -10.52 11.76
CA GLU A 37 19.57 -10.66 11.21
C GLU A 37 18.82 -9.32 11.30
N TYR A 38 18.46 -8.78 10.13
CA TYR A 38 17.68 -7.55 10.05
C TYR A 38 16.18 -7.85 10.03
N ARG A 39 15.43 -7.05 10.80
CA ARG A 39 13.98 -7.06 10.87
C ARG A 39 13.41 -5.71 10.44
N CYS A 40 12.12 -5.67 10.16
CA CYS A 40 11.37 -4.44 9.99
C CYS A 40 10.71 -4.06 11.31
N LEU A 41 11.11 -2.94 11.90
CA LEU A 41 10.43 -2.35 13.05
C LEU A 41 9.31 -1.44 12.54
N ILE A 42 8.06 -1.81 12.83
CA ILE A 42 6.88 -1.01 12.52
C ILE A 42 6.39 -0.36 13.81
N ARG A 43 6.12 0.95 13.77
CA ARG A 43 5.49 1.69 14.87
C ARG A 43 4.29 2.47 14.36
N ALA A 44 3.19 2.41 15.10
CA ALA A 44 2.01 3.24 14.85
C ALA A 44 1.70 4.07 16.09
N THR A 45 1.33 5.34 15.89
CA THR A 45 0.95 6.26 16.98
C THR A 45 -0.19 7.18 16.55
N ASP A 46 -1.09 7.48 17.47
CA ASP A 46 -2.12 8.52 17.34
C ASP A 46 -1.75 9.80 18.13
N GLY A 47 -0.48 9.91 18.55
CA GLY A 47 0.04 10.97 19.41
C GLY A 47 -0.16 10.71 20.91
N LYS A 48 -1.05 9.78 21.30
CA LYS A 48 -1.31 9.42 22.71
C LYS A 48 -0.81 8.02 23.03
N LYS A 49 -1.23 7.04 22.24
CA LYS A 49 -0.85 5.63 22.35
C LYS A 49 0.11 5.29 21.24
N THR A 50 1.14 4.52 21.55
CA THR A 50 2.12 4.03 20.59
C THR A 50 2.15 2.51 20.68
N ILE A 51 2.04 1.84 19.53
CA ILE A 51 2.20 0.40 19.41
C ILE A 51 3.38 0.13 18.48
N SER A 52 4.11 -0.95 18.75
CA SER A 52 5.26 -1.35 17.95
C SER A 52 5.30 -2.85 17.74
N THR A 53 5.73 -3.28 16.56
CA THR A 53 5.97 -4.69 16.25
C THR A 53 7.24 -4.84 15.42
N SER A 54 7.95 -5.95 15.60
CA SER A 54 9.10 -6.32 14.77
C SER A 54 8.73 -7.48 13.87
N VAL A 55 8.89 -7.31 12.57
CA VAL A 55 8.56 -8.33 11.56
C VAL A 55 9.85 -8.89 10.98
N GLY A 56 10.00 -10.22 11.10
CA GLY A 56 11.10 -10.96 10.49
C GLY A 56 10.83 -11.28 9.01
N PRO A 57 11.84 -11.82 8.30
CA PRO A 57 11.70 -12.18 6.89
C PRO A 57 10.64 -13.27 6.65
N LYS A 58 10.47 -14.22 7.60
CA LYS A 58 9.49 -15.31 7.48
C LYS A 58 8.05 -14.82 7.53
N ASP A 59 7.75 -13.84 8.37
CA ASP A 59 6.37 -13.36 8.59
C ASP A 59 6.00 -12.17 7.71
N HIS A 60 6.93 -11.69 6.86
CA HIS A 60 6.75 -10.44 6.13
C HIS A 60 5.53 -10.46 5.21
N GLN A 61 5.30 -11.56 4.48
CA GLN A 61 4.18 -11.66 3.55
C GLN A 61 2.84 -11.67 4.26
N ARG A 62 2.74 -12.45 5.34
CA ARG A 62 1.52 -12.51 6.17
C ARG A 62 1.22 -11.14 6.77
N PHE A 63 2.24 -10.46 7.29
CA PHE A 63 2.09 -9.10 7.81
C PHE A 63 1.64 -8.13 6.72
N GLN A 64 2.26 -8.17 5.53
CA GLN A 64 1.91 -7.29 4.41
C GLN A 64 0.46 -7.48 3.98
N ALA A 65 -0.01 -8.73 3.86
CA ALA A 65 -1.38 -9.03 3.48
C ALA A 65 -2.39 -8.46 4.50
N SER A 66 -2.20 -8.73 5.79
CA SER A 66 -3.06 -8.21 6.85
C SER A 66 -3.00 -6.68 6.94
N TYR A 67 -1.80 -6.10 6.83
CA TYR A 67 -1.59 -4.65 6.86
C TYR A 67 -2.31 -3.95 5.69
N ALA A 68 -2.20 -4.48 4.47
CA ALA A 68 -2.87 -3.94 3.30
C ALA A 68 -4.40 -3.98 3.44
N THR A 69 -4.95 -5.03 4.05
CA THR A 69 -6.39 -5.14 4.33
C THR A 69 -6.85 -4.07 5.32
N ILE A 70 -6.12 -3.88 6.42
CA ILE A 70 -6.42 -2.83 7.42
C ILE A 70 -6.35 -1.44 6.78
N LEU A 71 -5.31 -1.17 5.99
CA LEU A 71 -5.15 0.11 5.28
C LEU A 71 -6.31 0.39 4.32
N LYS A 72 -6.69 -0.58 3.50
CA LYS A 72 -7.83 -0.44 2.58
C LYS A 72 -9.15 -0.23 3.29
N ALA A 73 -9.37 -0.90 4.42
CA ALA A 73 -10.60 -0.80 5.20
C ALA A 73 -10.77 0.58 5.87
N HIS A 74 -9.68 1.19 6.33
CA HIS A 74 -9.76 2.41 7.15
C HIS A 74 -9.39 3.71 6.41
N MET A 75 -8.68 3.67 5.28
CA MET A 75 -8.32 4.87 4.50
C MET A 75 -9.35 5.19 3.39
N THR A 76 -10.62 5.27 3.75
CA THR A 76 -11.74 5.38 2.80
C THR A 76 -12.14 6.82 2.45
N ALA A 77 -11.78 7.81 3.28
CA ALA A 77 -12.21 9.20 3.16
C ALA A 77 -11.35 10.07 2.20
N LEU A 78 -10.64 9.45 1.26
CA LEU A 78 -9.82 10.18 0.28
C LEU A 78 -10.68 10.59 -0.92
N LYS A 79 -10.39 11.75 -1.52
CA LYS A 79 -11.03 12.16 -2.78
C LYS A 79 -10.83 11.06 -3.83
N LYS A 80 -11.92 10.63 -4.45
CA LYS A 80 -11.85 9.64 -5.53
C LYS A 80 -10.96 10.21 -6.62
N ARG A 81 -9.96 9.44 -7.04
CA ARG A 81 -9.17 9.78 -8.21
C ARG A 81 -10.12 9.87 -9.39
N GLU A 82 -10.26 11.06 -9.97
CA GLU A 82 -10.98 11.22 -11.22
C GLU A 82 -10.29 10.33 -12.26
N ARG A 83 -11.03 9.34 -12.76
CA ARG A 83 -10.59 8.60 -13.93
C ARG A 83 -10.59 9.63 -15.04
N LYS A 84 -9.41 10.09 -15.45
CA LYS A 84 -9.25 10.74 -16.74
C LYS A 84 -9.73 9.70 -17.75
N ASP A 85 -10.98 9.84 -18.18
CA ASP A 85 -11.56 9.00 -19.21
C ASP A 85 -10.56 9.00 -20.36
N LYS A 86 -9.93 7.85 -20.59
CA LYS A 86 -9.24 7.61 -21.84
C LYS A 86 -10.35 7.66 -22.87
N LYS A 87 -10.51 8.85 -23.46
CA LYS A 87 -11.33 9.14 -24.62
C LYS A 87 -11.25 7.92 -25.54
N LYS A 88 -12.36 7.18 -25.67
CA LYS A 88 -12.53 6.28 -26.81
C LYS A 88 -12.29 7.17 -28.04
N PRO A 89 -11.37 6.83 -28.97
CA PRO A 89 -11.39 7.49 -30.26
C PRO A 89 -12.66 6.99 -30.96
N ALA A 90 -13.72 7.79 -30.89
CA ALA A 90 -14.74 7.77 -31.91
C ALA A 90 -14.18 8.53 -33.11
N GLU A 91 -14.49 7.99 -34.28
CA GLU A 91 -14.54 8.63 -35.60
C GLU A 91 -13.44 8.23 -36.61
N ALA A 92 -13.84 7.34 -37.51
CA ALA A 92 -13.46 7.39 -38.91
C ALA A 92 -14.74 7.15 -39.73
N ASP A 93 -15.53 8.22 -39.90
CA ASP A 93 -16.49 8.32 -41.00
C ASP A 93 -15.72 8.66 -42.30
N LYS A 94 -15.81 7.79 -43.31
CA LYS A 94 -15.65 8.17 -44.72
C LYS A 94 -16.62 7.36 -45.59
N ARG A 95 -17.76 8.00 -45.88
CA ARG A 95 -18.40 8.21 -47.20
C ARG A 95 -18.83 7.01 -48.07
N GLU A 96 -20.16 6.97 -48.26
CA GLU A 96 -20.98 6.76 -49.47
C GLU A 96 -20.72 5.59 -50.44
N GLY A 97 -21.77 4.80 -50.65
CA GLY A 97 -21.96 3.92 -51.81
C GLY A 97 -23.29 3.18 -51.74
N SER A 98 -24.15 3.36 -52.72
CA SER A 98 -25.60 3.13 -52.69
C SER A 98 -26.05 1.70 -53.04
N SER A 99 -27.33 1.42 -52.72
CA SER A 99 -28.27 0.60 -53.52
C SER A 99 -28.18 -0.95 -53.54
N LYS A 100 -29.08 -1.63 -52.81
CA LYS A 100 -30.22 -2.44 -53.32
C LYS A 100 -30.70 -3.52 -52.32
N ARG A 101 -31.98 -3.44 -51.94
CA ARG A 101 -32.79 -4.52 -51.34
C ARG A 101 -32.96 -5.69 -52.33
N PRO A 102 -33.22 -6.91 -51.86
CA PRO A 102 -34.14 -7.81 -52.55
C PRO A 102 -35.42 -8.03 -51.73
N LYS A 103 -36.58 -7.80 -52.36
CA LYS A 103 -37.86 -8.36 -51.94
C LYS A 103 -38.09 -9.63 -52.76
N LYS A 104 -38.65 -10.64 -52.08
CA LYS A 104 -39.21 -11.89 -52.59
C LYS A 104 -40.01 -11.73 -53.89
N SER A 105 -39.83 -12.70 -54.79
CA SER A 105 -40.89 -13.29 -55.62
C SER A 105 -41.08 -14.72 -55.16
#